data_AF-H0F6V7-F1
#
_entry.id   AF-H0F6V7-F1
#
_cell.length_a   1.000
_cell.length_b   1.000
_cell.length_c   1.000
_cell.angle_alpha   90.00
_cell.angle_beta   90.00
_cell.angle_gamma   90.00
#
_symmetry.space_group_name_H-M   'P 1'
#
loop_
_entity.id
_entity.type
_entity.pdbx_description
1 polymer ?
#
loop_
_entity_poly.entity_id
_entity_poly.type
_entity_poly.pdbx_seq_one_letter_code
_entity_poly.pdbx_strand_id
1 'polypeptide(L)' 'MYSVTREDLRRHVTVMTMDCLAKFGGMQKGAIPDLLEPELLTFSSDRGMMVCGFEEIDGRRYYQGWWMQWVQQ' A
#
# COMPACT_ATOMS: atom_id res chain seq x y z
N MET A 1 -2.58 -3.72 -6.46
CA MET A 1 -3.11 -4.38 -5.26
C MET A 1 -3.19 -5.87 -5.56
N TYR A 2 -2.72 -6.71 -4.65
CA TYR A 2 -2.75 -8.17 -4.80
C TYR A 2 -2.96 -8.81 -3.43
N SER A 3 -3.25 -10.11 -3.42
CA SER A 3 -3.43 -10.89 -2.18
C SER A 3 -2.34 -11.93 -2.07
N VAL A 4 -1.78 -12.10 -0.88
CA VAL A 4 -0.80 -13.13 -0.56
C VAL A 4 -1.35 -14.03 0.53
N THR A 5 -1.20 -15.34 0.36
CA THR A 5 -1.44 -16.28 1.46
C THR A 5 -0.28 -16.18 2.44
N ARG A 6 -0.55 -15.70 3.65
CA ARG A 6 0.42 -15.69 4.74
C ARG A 6 0.25 -16.95 5.56
N GLU A 7 1.21 -17.88 5.44
CA GLU A 7 1.18 -19.18 6.13
C GLU A 7 1.24 -19.03 7.65
N ASP A 8 1.99 -18.06 8.13
CA ASP A 8 2.14 -17.71 9.55
C ASP A 8 0.83 -17.22 10.17
N LEU A 9 0.01 -16.51 9.39
CA LEU A 9 -1.30 -16.01 9.83
C LEU A 9 -2.46 -16.94 9.40
N ARG A 10 -2.16 -17.97 8.61
CA ARG A 10 -3.14 -18.86 7.95
C ARG A 10 -4.29 -18.10 7.29
N ARG A 11 -4.02 -16.93 6.72
CA ARG A 11 -5.02 -16.08 6.07
C ARG A 11 -4.46 -15.39 4.83
N HIS A 12 -5.36 -14.99 3.95
CA HIS A 12 -5.03 -14.10 2.85
C HIS A 12 -4.91 -12.67 3.35
N VAL A 13 -3.82 -12.01 2.98
CA VAL A 13 -3.57 -10.60 3.32
C VAL A 13 -3.55 -9.80 2.02
N THR A 14 -4.36 -8.75 1.98
CA THR A 14 -4.34 -7.78 0.88
C THR A 14 -3.16 -6.85 1.04
N VAL A 15 -2.45 -6.59 -0.06
CA VAL A 15 -1.28 -5.72 -0.12
C VAL A 15 -1.51 -4.62 -1.14
N MET A 16 -1.33 -3.38 -0.72
CA MET A 16 -1.26 -2.20 -1.58
C MET A 16 0.21 -1.78 -1.72
N THR A 17 0.64 -1.55 -2.95
CA THR A 17 2.02 -1.18 -3.30
C THR A 17 2.00 -0.03 -4.31
N MET A 18 3.08 0.74 -4.33
CA MET A 18 3.36 1.78 -5.33
C MET A 18 4.62 1.43 -6.12
N ASP A 19 4.51 0.43 -6.98
CA ASP A 19 5.59 0.09 -7.91
C ASP A 19 5.63 1.06 -9.09
N CYS A 20 6.84 1.34 -9.56
CA CYS A 20 7.06 2.15 -10.75
C CYS A 20 7.09 1.27 -12.00
N LEU A 21 6.51 1.78 -13.08
CA LEU A 21 6.65 1.20 -14.42
C LEU A 21 8.07 1.46 -14.93
N ALA A 22 8.84 0.40 -15.12
CA ALA A 22 10.15 0.44 -15.76
C ALA A 22 10.00 0.32 -17.29
N LYS A 23 11.13 0.34 -18.01
CA LYS A 23 11.15 0.17 -19.47
C LYS A 23 10.66 -1.23 -19.86
N PHE A 24 10.02 -1.33 -21.02
CA PHE A 24 9.59 -2.58 -21.63
C PHE A 24 8.61 -3.40 -20.76
N GLY A 25 7.79 -2.74 -19.96
CA GLY A 25 6.81 -3.41 -19.09
C GLY A 25 7.42 -4.08 -17.86
N GLY A 26 8.70 -3.83 -17.57
CA GLY A 26 9.28 -4.22 -16.28
C GLY A 26 8.64 -3.45 -15.14
N MET A 27 8.57 -4.06 -13.96
CA MET A 27 8.21 -3.37 -12.71
C MET A 27 9.47 -3.09 -11.90
N GLN A 28 9.55 -1.89 -11.33
CA GLN A 28 10.60 -1.51 -10.39
C GLN A 28 9.96 -1.22 -9.05
N LYS A 29 10.49 -1.81 -7.98
CA LYS A 29 9.99 -1.59 -6.63
C LYS A 29 10.10 -0.11 -6.25
N GLY A 30 8.99 0.45 -5.77
CA GLY A 30 8.94 1.83 -5.29
C GLY A 30 9.76 2.04 -4.02
N ALA A 31 10.04 3.31 -3.70
CA ALA A 31 10.70 3.68 -2.43
C ALA A 31 9.73 3.67 -1.24
N ILE A 32 8.42 3.68 -1.50
CA ILE A 32 7.38 3.60 -0.48
C ILE A 32 7.21 2.11 -0.12
N PRO A 33 7.30 1.72 1.16
CA PRO A 33 7.07 0.34 1.60
C PRO A 33 5.69 -0.17 1.20
N ASP A 34 5.46 -1.47 1.25
CA ASP A 34 4.14 -2.04 0.97
C ASP A 34 3.21 -1.84 2.17
N LEU A 35 1.92 -1.59 1.89
CA LEU A 35 0.88 -1.44 2.91
C LEU A 35 0.05 -2.72 3.00
N LEU A 36 0.17 -3.44 4.11
CA LEU A 36 -0.60 -4.64 4.40
C LEU A 36 -1.94 -4.26 5.05
N GLU A 37 -2.98 -5.01 4.67
CA GLU A 37 -4.37 -4.80 5.09
C GLU A 37 -4.80 -3.33 4.93
N PRO A 38 -4.73 -2.78 3.69
CA PRO A 38 -5.03 -1.39 3.44
C PRO A 38 -6.53 -1.12 3.68
N GLU A 39 -6.82 -0.08 4.46
CA GLU A 39 -8.16 0.43 4.74
C GLU A 39 -8.27 1.88 4.28
N LEU A 40 -9.35 2.19 3.56
CA LEU A 40 -9.66 3.57 3.17
C LEU A 40 -10.24 4.30 4.39
N LEU A 41 -9.49 5.26 4.92
CA LEU A 41 -9.91 6.04 6.09
C LEU A 41 -10.77 7.26 5.69
N THR A 42 -10.35 7.97 4.64
CA THR A 42 -11.13 9.10 4.10
C THR A 42 -10.89 9.29 2.61
N PHE A 43 -11.90 9.82 1.93
CA PHE A 43 -11.86 10.12 0.50
C PHE A 43 -12.58 11.46 0.24
N SER A 44 -11.96 12.31 -0.58
CA SER A 44 -12.49 13.59 -1.04
C SER A 44 -12.15 13.71 -2.52
N SER A 45 -13.14 13.86 -3.39
CA SER A 45 -12.93 13.94 -4.86
C SER A 45 -12.10 15.14 -5.29
N ASP A 46 -12.06 16.18 -4.47
CA ASP A 46 -11.42 17.47 -4.73
C ASP A 46 -10.08 17.68 -4.00
N ARG A 47 -9.78 16.86 -2.97
CA ARG A 47 -8.57 17.03 -2.14
C ARG A 47 -7.63 15.83 -2.22
N GLY A 48 -8.13 14.62 -2.01
CA GLY A 48 -7.28 13.46 -1.86
C GLY A 48 -7.94 12.32 -1.10
N MET A 49 -7.13 11.32 -0.75
CA MET A 49 -7.54 10.20 0.07
C MET A 49 -6.46 9.79 1.07
N MET A 50 -6.91 9.25 2.20
CA MET A 50 -6.05 8.61 3.20
C MET A 50 -6.32 7.11 3.19
N VAL A 51 -5.26 6.33 3.01
CA VAL A 51 -5.29 4.86 3.17
C VAL A 51 -4.33 4.51 4.29
N CYS A 52 -4.78 3.71 5.25
CA CYS A 52 -3.95 3.23 6.35
C CYS A 52 -3.79 1.72 6.31
N GLY A 53 -2.78 1.22 6.97
CA GLY A 53 -2.48 -0.20 7.10
C GLY A 53 -1.25 -0.36 7.96
N PHE A 54 -0.53 -1.45 7.78
CA PHE A 54 0.73 -1.66 8.48
C PHE A 54 1.80 -2.25 7.57
N GLU A 55 3.06 -2.08 7.97
CA GLU A 55 4.16 -2.93 7.53
C GLU A 55 4.61 -3.82 8.69
N GLU A 56 5.29 -4.92 8.36
CA GLU A 56 5.86 -5.82 9.36
C GLU A 56 7.37 -5.79 9.25
N ILE A 57 8.03 -5.41 10.34
CA ILE A 57 9.49 -5.33 10.45
C ILE A 57 9.87 -6.10 11.71
N ASP A 58 10.70 -7.13 11.55
CA ASP A 58 11.19 -7.97 12.66
C ASP A 58 10.04 -8.55 13.52
N GLY A 59 9.00 -9.07 12.86
CA GLY A 59 7.82 -9.66 13.51
C GLY A 59 6.93 -8.66 14.26
N ARG A 60 7.21 -7.35 14.15
CA ARG A 60 6.41 -6.27 14.76
C ARG A 60 5.66 -5.50 13.70
N ARG A 61 4.43 -5.09 14.04
CA ARG A 61 3.58 -4.28 13.17
C ARG A 61 3.86 -2.80 13.39
N TYR A 62 4.12 -2.10 12.30
CA TYR A 62 4.28 -0.66 12.26
C TYR A 62 3.13 -0.08 11.43
N TYR A 63 2.24 0.64 12.09
CA TYR A 63 1.09 1.24 11.44
C TYR A 63 1.51 2.51 10.72
N GLN A 64 1.03 2.68 9.50
CA GLN A 64 1.33 3.83 8.66
C GLN A 64 0.11 4.24 7.81
N GLY A 65 0.10 5.50 7.40
CA GLY A 65 -0.96 6.09 6.58
C GLY A 65 -0.36 6.83 5.39
N TRP A 66 -0.97 6.64 4.23
CA TRP A 66 -0.59 7.33 3.00
C TRP A 66 -1.64 8.39 2.68
N TRP A 67 -1.20 9.65 2.71
CA TRP A 67 -1.98 10.77 2.18
C TRP A 67 -1.67 10.95 0.70
N MET A 68 -2.64 10.62 -0.15
CA MET A 68 -2.55 10.77 -1.60
C MET A 68 -3.37 11.99 -2.01
N GLN A 69 -2.70 13.03 -2.51
CA GLN A 69 -3.33 14.29 -2.90
C GLN A 69 -3.53 14.36 -4.41
N TRP A 70 -4.69 14.86 -4.84
CA TRP A 70 -4.93 15.18 -6.25
C TRP A 70 -4.20 16.48 -6.58
N VAL A 71 -3.19 16.40 -7.43
CA VAL A 71 -2.53 17.59 -7.98
C VAL A 71 -3.36 18.08 -9.17
N GLN A 72 -3.86 19.31 -9.10
CA GLN A 72 -4.44 19.96 -10.28
C GLN A 72 -3.34 20.11 -11.32
N GLN A 73 -3.57 19.59 -12.52
CA GLN A 73 -2.72 19.79 -13.69
C GLN A 73 -3.13 21.06 -14.43
#